data_AF-A0A6P0Y444-F1
#
_entry.id   AF-A0A6P0Y444-F1
#
_cell.length_a   1.000
_cell.length_b   1.000
_cell.length_c   1.000
_cell.angle_alpha   90.00
_cell.angle_beta   90.00
_cell.angle_gamma   90.00
#
_symmetry.space_group_name_H-M   'P 1'
#
loop_
_entity.id
_entity.type
_entity.pdbx_description
1 polymer ?
#
loop_
_entity_poly.entity_id
_entity_poly.type
_entity_poly.pdbx_seq_one_letter_code
_entity_poly.pdbx_strand_id
1 'polypeptide(L)'
;LVGIGPGAACTSRGVLGVGVPQATAVADCAAARNDYYQETGNYVPVIADGGLITGGDICKCIACGADGVMIGSPIARASEAPGRDYHWGMATPSPVLPRGTRIKVGTTGTIKQILRGPALLDDGTHNLLGALKTSMATLGAKDLKEMQQVEVVIAPSLLTEGKVYQKAQQLGMGK
;
A
#
# COMPACT_ATOMS: atom_id res chain seq x y z
N LEU A 1 -3.91 11.30 -7.58
CA LEU A 1 -3.25 10.01 -7.28
C LEU A 1 -1.77 10.29 -7.09
N VAL A 2 -1.12 9.64 -6.13
CA VAL A 2 0.29 9.86 -5.79
C VAL A 2 1.01 8.51 -5.80
N GLY A 3 2.00 8.38 -6.69
CA GLY A 3 2.82 7.18 -6.81
C GLY A 3 3.40 7.03 -8.21
N ILE A 4 4.71 6.83 -8.31
CA ILE A 4 5.40 6.51 -9.57
C ILE A 4 6.50 5.48 -9.34
N GLY A 5 6.31 4.30 -9.94
CA GLY A 5 7.24 3.18 -9.84
C GLY A 5 7.04 2.14 -8.72
N PRO A 6 6.28 2.33 -7.62
CA PRO A 6 6.25 1.34 -6.54
C PRO A 6 5.26 0.19 -6.79
N GLY A 7 4.38 0.29 -7.79
CA GLY A 7 3.42 -0.77 -8.11
C GLY A 7 4.12 -2.10 -8.44
N ALA A 8 3.59 -3.22 -7.93
CA ALA A 8 4.24 -4.53 -8.05
C ALA A 8 4.43 -5.01 -9.50
N ALA A 9 3.56 -4.59 -10.42
CA ALA A 9 3.67 -4.89 -11.85
C ALA A 9 4.43 -3.80 -12.64
N CYS A 10 4.85 -2.71 -11.99
CA CYS A 10 5.50 -1.57 -12.62
C CYS A 10 7.01 -1.80 -12.73
N THR A 11 7.59 -1.49 -13.89
CA THR A 11 9.05 -1.55 -14.12
C THR A 11 9.66 -0.18 -14.41
N SER A 12 8.87 0.91 -14.29
CA SER A 12 9.31 2.28 -14.62
C SER A 12 10.61 2.71 -13.92
N ARG A 13 10.85 2.31 -12.68
CA ARG A 13 12.11 2.64 -11.98
C ARG A 13 13.33 2.06 -12.70
N GLY A 14 13.25 0.79 -13.11
CA GLY A 14 14.33 0.12 -13.82
C GLY A 14 14.45 0.55 -15.28
N VAL A 15 13.31 0.77 -15.96
CA VAL A 15 13.29 1.10 -17.39
C VAL A 15 13.62 2.58 -17.64
N LEU A 16 13.12 3.50 -16.82
CA LEU A 16 13.26 4.95 -17.03
C LEU A 16 14.18 5.63 -16.02
N GLY A 17 14.57 4.96 -14.93
CA GLY A 17 15.27 5.62 -13.82
C GLY A 17 14.40 6.57 -12.99
N VAL A 18 13.08 6.55 -13.19
CA VAL A 18 12.13 7.47 -12.54
C VAL A 18 11.29 6.74 -11.50
N GLY A 19 11.32 7.24 -10.27
CA GLY A 19 10.41 6.82 -9.20
C GLY A 19 10.70 7.49 -7.86
N VAL A 20 9.73 7.43 -6.96
CA VAL A 20 9.84 7.97 -5.60
C VAL A 20 9.37 6.91 -4.60
N PRO A 21 10.03 6.75 -3.42
CA PRO A 21 9.49 5.93 -2.34
C PRO A 21 8.07 6.36 -1.97
N GLN A 22 7.14 5.41 -1.83
CA GLN A 22 5.71 5.74 -1.72
C GLN A 22 5.37 6.58 -0.49
N ALA A 23 5.96 6.28 0.67
CA ALA A 23 5.74 7.06 1.89
C ALA A 23 6.21 8.51 1.74
N THR A 24 7.41 8.72 1.17
CA THR A 24 7.95 10.05 0.86
C THR A 24 7.05 10.79 -0.10
N ALA A 25 6.65 10.16 -1.21
CA ALA A 25 5.77 10.80 -2.20
C ALA A 25 4.45 11.27 -1.59
N VAL A 26 3.85 10.45 -0.71
CA VAL A 26 2.61 10.80 -0.01
C VAL A 26 2.83 11.95 0.97
N ALA A 27 3.88 11.89 1.79
CA ALA A 27 4.20 12.94 2.76
C ALA A 27 4.45 14.29 2.08
N ASP A 28 5.25 14.32 1.01
CA ASP A 28 5.55 15.53 0.26
C ASP A 28 4.28 16.12 -0.40
N CYS A 29 3.45 15.27 -1.01
CA CYS A 29 2.18 15.71 -1.60
C CYS A 29 1.18 16.19 -0.53
N ALA A 30 1.15 15.57 0.65
CA ALA A 30 0.28 15.99 1.74
C ALA A 30 0.71 17.34 2.32
N ALA A 31 2.01 17.58 2.45
CA ALA A 31 2.56 18.88 2.85
C ALA A 31 2.16 19.98 1.84
N ALA A 32 2.44 19.76 0.55
CA ALA A 32 2.07 20.69 -0.52
C ALA A 32 0.55 20.94 -0.58
N ARG A 33 -0.26 19.90 -0.33
CA ARG A 33 -1.72 20.04 -0.25
C ARG A 33 -2.15 20.91 0.92
N ASN A 34 -1.50 20.78 2.07
CA ASN A 34 -1.82 21.58 3.24
C ASN A 34 -1.50 23.07 2.99
N ASP A 35 -0.35 23.37 2.39
CA ASP A 35 0.00 24.75 1.99
C ASP A 35 -1.06 25.32 1.05
N TYR A 36 -1.42 24.56 0.01
CA TYR A 36 -2.49 24.94 -0.93
C TYR A 36 -3.84 25.16 -0.22
N TYR A 37 -4.20 24.34 0.75
CA TYR A 37 -5.43 24.51 1.53
C TYR A 37 -5.39 25.80 2.38
N GLN A 38 -4.24 26.14 2.98
CA GLN A 38 -4.10 27.38 3.75
C GLN A 38 -4.23 28.63 2.85
N GLU A 39 -3.68 28.58 1.64
CA GLU A 39 -3.74 29.70 0.70
C GLU A 39 -5.13 29.89 0.07
N THR A 40 -5.84 28.78 -0.19
CA THR A 40 -7.05 28.81 -1.05
C THR A 40 -8.34 28.40 -0.34
N GLY A 41 -8.25 27.76 0.82
CA GLY A 41 -9.38 27.08 1.48
C GLY A 41 -9.89 25.83 0.74
N ASN A 42 -9.26 25.43 -0.36
CA ASN A 42 -9.69 24.28 -1.16
C ASN A 42 -8.91 23.01 -0.80
N TYR A 43 -9.62 21.98 -0.33
CA TYR A 43 -9.00 20.73 0.10
C TYR A 43 -8.94 19.73 -1.06
N VAL A 44 -7.71 19.38 -1.48
CA VAL A 44 -7.48 18.37 -2.52
C VAL A 44 -7.19 17.01 -1.87
N PRO A 45 -7.96 15.95 -2.12
CA PRO A 45 -7.66 14.63 -1.56
C PRO A 45 -6.40 14.00 -2.14
N VAL A 46 -5.56 13.42 -1.27
CA VAL A 46 -4.37 12.66 -1.67
C VAL A 46 -4.68 11.16 -1.62
N ILE A 47 -4.55 10.47 -2.75
CA ILE A 47 -4.76 9.02 -2.85
C ILE A 47 -3.43 8.35 -3.17
N ALA A 48 -2.93 7.53 -2.26
CA ALA A 48 -1.70 6.76 -2.46
C ALA A 48 -1.95 5.61 -3.44
N ASP A 49 -1.19 5.54 -4.52
CA ASP A 49 -1.39 4.58 -5.61
C ASP A 49 -0.14 3.70 -5.82
N GLY A 50 -0.30 2.41 -5.55
CA GLY A 50 0.74 1.41 -5.78
C GLY A 50 1.74 1.25 -4.62
N GLY A 51 2.43 0.12 -4.62
CA GLY A 51 3.41 -0.24 -3.58
C GLY A 51 2.82 -0.78 -2.28
N LEU A 52 1.50 -0.88 -2.15
CA LEU A 52 0.85 -1.40 -0.95
C LEU A 52 0.54 -2.89 -1.12
N ILE A 53 1.03 -3.71 -0.19
CA ILE A 53 0.82 -5.17 -0.18
C ILE A 53 0.01 -5.60 1.04
N THR A 54 0.31 -5.01 2.19
CA THR A 54 -0.26 -5.41 3.49
C THR A 54 -1.10 -4.29 4.10
N GLY A 55 -1.90 -4.63 5.11
CA GLY A 55 -2.61 -3.65 5.92
C GLY A 55 -1.67 -2.60 6.54
N GLY A 56 -0.47 -3.00 6.95
CA GLY A 56 0.54 -2.09 7.48
C GLY A 56 1.01 -1.04 6.47
N ASP A 57 1.10 -1.38 5.18
CA ASP A 57 1.45 -0.41 4.13
C ASP A 57 0.36 0.64 3.94
N ILE A 58 -0.91 0.23 4.03
CA ILE A 58 -2.07 1.13 4.00
C ILE A 58 -2.01 2.07 5.21
N CYS A 59 -1.84 1.52 6.42
CA CYS A 59 -1.74 2.32 7.64
C CYS A 59 -0.63 3.37 7.55
N LYS A 60 0.56 2.99 7.08
CA LYS A 60 1.69 3.90 6.88
C LYS A 60 1.35 5.02 5.88
N CYS A 61 0.68 4.70 4.76
CA CYS A 61 0.28 5.73 3.79
C CYS A 61 -0.75 6.71 4.36
N ILE A 62 -1.75 6.22 5.11
CA ILE A 62 -2.72 7.09 5.79
C ILE A 62 -2.01 7.97 6.80
N ALA A 63 -1.14 7.41 7.66
CA ALA A 63 -0.36 8.19 8.62
C ALA A 63 0.53 9.25 7.94
N CYS A 64 1.05 8.98 6.74
CA CYS A 64 1.83 9.95 5.95
C CYS A 64 0.99 11.06 5.29
N GLY A 65 -0.35 11.08 5.44
CA GLY A 65 -1.19 12.16 4.89
C GLY A 65 -2.14 11.75 3.77
N ALA A 66 -2.21 10.47 3.38
CA ALA A 66 -3.17 10.02 2.38
C ALA A 66 -4.60 9.99 2.93
N ASP A 67 -5.56 10.43 2.12
CA ASP A 67 -7.00 10.36 2.37
C ASP A 67 -7.60 9.01 1.93
N GLY A 68 -6.86 8.25 1.13
CA GLY A 68 -7.25 6.93 0.66
C GLY A 68 -6.12 6.23 -0.08
N VAL A 69 -6.36 4.98 -0.47
CA VAL A 69 -5.39 4.16 -1.20
C VAL A 69 -6.01 3.51 -2.42
N MET A 70 -5.23 3.41 -3.50
CA MET A 70 -5.51 2.60 -4.67
C MET A 70 -4.62 1.36 -4.63
N ILE A 71 -5.26 0.19 -4.62
CA ILE A 71 -4.58 -1.11 -4.51
C ILE A 71 -4.92 -1.98 -5.72
N GLY A 72 -3.90 -2.60 -6.31
CA GLY A 72 -4.03 -3.52 -7.45
C GLY A 72 -3.75 -4.96 -7.03
N SER A 73 -2.47 -5.27 -6.79
CA SER A 73 -2.02 -6.63 -6.42
C SER A 73 -2.80 -7.27 -5.27
N PRO A 74 -3.10 -6.59 -4.13
CA PRO A 74 -3.86 -7.22 -3.05
C PRO A 74 -5.23 -7.74 -3.48
N ILE A 75 -6.00 -6.96 -4.24
CA ILE A 75 -7.33 -7.36 -4.69
C ILE A 75 -7.30 -8.31 -5.90
N ALA A 76 -6.21 -8.30 -6.68
CA ALA A 76 -6.00 -9.26 -7.76
C ALA A 76 -5.80 -10.71 -7.25
N ARG A 77 -5.55 -10.89 -5.95
CA ARG A 77 -5.48 -12.21 -5.27
C ARG A 77 -6.84 -12.74 -4.83
N ALA A 78 -7.92 -12.02 -5.12
CA ALA A 78 -9.27 -12.48 -4.85
C ALA A 78 -9.68 -13.57 -5.85
N SER A 79 -10.43 -14.57 -5.40
CA SER A 79 -11.03 -15.60 -6.26
C SER A 79 -11.94 -15.03 -7.35
N GLU A 80 -12.52 -13.86 -7.07
CA GLU A 80 -13.42 -13.12 -7.95
C GLU A 80 -12.64 -12.24 -8.94
N ALA A 81 -11.32 -12.12 -8.81
CA ALA A 81 -10.52 -11.25 -9.66
C ALA A 81 -10.53 -11.76 -11.12
N PRO A 82 -10.87 -10.91 -12.10
CA PRO A 82 -10.97 -11.33 -13.50
C PRO A 82 -9.61 -11.76 -14.10
N GLY A 83 -8.50 -11.34 -13.46
CA GLY A 83 -7.15 -11.68 -13.87
C GLY A 83 -6.76 -13.14 -13.62
N ARG A 84 -7.57 -13.94 -12.90
CA ARG A 84 -7.34 -15.37 -12.62
C ARG A 84 -5.89 -15.67 -12.20
N ASP A 85 -5.50 -15.15 -11.03
CA ASP A 85 -4.15 -15.17 -10.45
C ASP A 85 -3.13 -14.21 -11.07
N TYR A 86 -3.46 -13.47 -12.14
CA TYR A 86 -2.54 -12.52 -12.77
C TYR A 86 -2.90 -11.07 -12.49
N HIS A 87 -1.85 -10.23 -12.45
CA HIS A 87 -1.95 -8.79 -12.32
C HIS A 87 -0.95 -8.11 -13.28
N TRP A 88 -1.35 -7.00 -13.90
CA TRP A 88 -0.49 -6.19 -14.77
C TRP A 88 -0.90 -4.72 -14.69
N GLY A 89 0.05 -3.82 -14.92
CA GLY A 89 -0.22 -2.38 -14.97
C GLY A 89 -0.65 -1.91 -16.36
N MET A 90 -1.25 -0.72 -16.43
CA MET A 90 -1.62 -0.06 -17.69
C MET A 90 -0.42 0.26 -18.59
N ALA A 91 0.80 0.25 -18.05
CA ALA A 91 2.02 0.50 -18.81
C ALA A 91 2.58 -0.76 -19.50
N THR A 92 2.02 -1.94 -19.23
CA THR A 92 2.40 -3.21 -19.86
C THR A 92 2.11 -3.27 -21.37
N PRO A 93 0.99 -2.75 -21.90
CA PRO A 93 0.64 -2.88 -23.32
C PRO A 93 1.42 -1.97 -24.29
N SER A 94 2.37 -1.15 -23.82
CA SER A 94 3.13 -0.25 -24.70
C SER A 94 3.93 -1.06 -25.72
N PRO A 95 3.71 -0.87 -27.04
CA PRO A 95 4.34 -1.70 -28.08
C PRO A 95 5.82 -1.35 -28.31
N VAL A 96 6.25 -0.15 -27.93
CA VAL A 96 7.61 0.37 -28.20
C VAL A 96 8.48 0.44 -26.95
N LEU A 97 7.89 0.60 -25.78
CA LEU A 97 8.62 0.68 -24.50
C LEU A 97 7.71 0.23 -23.34
N PRO A 98 7.58 -1.09 -23.11
CA PRO A 98 6.80 -1.61 -21.99
C PRO A 98 7.44 -1.24 -20.66
N ARG A 99 6.63 -0.72 -19.74
CA ARG A 99 7.05 -0.32 -18.38
C ARG A 99 6.22 -1.00 -17.30
N GLY A 100 5.58 -2.10 -17.69
CA GLY A 100 4.87 -2.98 -16.80
C GLY A 100 5.09 -4.42 -17.23
N THR A 101 4.95 -5.34 -16.29
CA THR A 101 5.02 -6.77 -16.56
C THR A 101 3.77 -7.46 -16.04
N ARG A 102 3.38 -8.54 -16.69
CA ARG A 102 2.31 -9.42 -16.19
C ARG A 102 2.91 -10.35 -15.15
N ILE A 103 2.49 -10.20 -13.90
CA ILE A 103 2.93 -11.02 -12.77
C ILE A 103 1.84 -11.99 -12.34
N LYS A 104 2.25 -13.14 -11.79
CA LYS A 104 1.35 -14.07 -11.10
C LYS A 104 1.37 -13.76 -9.60
N VAL A 105 0.21 -13.42 -9.04
CA VAL A 105 0.04 -13.07 -7.61
C VAL A 105 -0.62 -14.18 -6.80
N GLY A 106 -1.25 -15.14 -7.48
CA GLY A 106 -1.99 -16.26 -6.89
C GLY A 106 -3.29 -15.82 -6.21
N THR A 107 -4.22 -16.75 -6.05
CA THR A 107 -5.44 -16.54 -5.26
C THR A 107 -5.20 -16.91 -3.80
N THR A 108 -5.59 -16.05 -2.85
CA THR A 108 -5.49 -16.34 -1.41
C THR A 108 -6.81 -16.34 -0.66
N GLY A 109 -7.88 -15.88 -1.29
CA GLY A 109 -9.22 -15.90 -0.69
C GLY A 109 -10.22 -15.13 -1.51
N THR A 110 -11.39 -14.91 -0.91
CA THR A 110 -12.44 -14.06 -1.48
C THR A 110 -12.11 -12.58 -1.29
N ILE A 111 -12.70 -11.70 -2.11
CA ILE A 111 -12.55 -10.25 -1.94
C ILE A 111 -13.01 -9.79 -0.56
N LYS A 112 -14.03 -10.44 0.01
CA LYS A 112 -14.53 -10.19 1.36
C LYS A 112 -13.45 -10.47 2.41
N GLN A 113 -12.77 -11.61 2.33
CA GLN A 113 -11.70 -11.97 3.27
C GLN A 113 -10.51 -11.01 3.17
N ILE A 114 -10.11 -10.64 1.96
CA ILE A 114 -9.00 -9.71 1.73
C ILE A 114 -9.33 -8.32 2.30
N LEU A 115 -10.50 -7.77 1.99
CA LEU A 115 -10.84 -6.39 2.40
C LEU A 115 -11.35 -6.28 3.82
N ARG A 116 -12.20 -7.21 4.28
CA ARG A 116 -13.00 -7.08 5.52
C ARG A 116 -12.87 -8.26 6.48
N GLY A 117 -12.20 -9.34 6.06
CA GLY A 117 -12.02 -10.54 6.86
C GLY A 117 -13.19 -11.54 6.83
N PRO A 118 -13.10 -12.62 7.63
CA PRO A 118 -11.99 -12.92 8.54
C PRO A 118 -10.68 -13.17 7.79
N ALA A 119 -9.55 -12.87 8.45
CA ALA A 119 -8.24 -13.19 7.92
C ALA A 119 -8.00 -14.70 8.00
N LEU A 120 -7.51 -15.29 6.91
CA LEU A 120 -7.10 -16.70 6.85
C LEU A 120 -5.58 -16.86 6.88
N LEU A 121 -4.85 -15.75 6.73
CA LEU A 121 -3.41 -15.65 6.70
C LEU A 121 -2.97 -14.66 7.76
N ASP A 122 -1.76 -14.85 8.28
CA ASP A 122 -1.11 -14.04 9.32
C ASP A 122 -0.02 -13.09 8.76
N ASP A 123 0.08 -12.97 7.45
CA ASP A 123 1.06 -12.12 6.74
C ASP A 123 0.58 -10.67 6.50
N GLY A 124 -0.62 -10.33 6.99
CA GLY A 124 -1.22 -9.01 6.85
C GLY A 124 -1.82 -8.71 5.48
N THR A 125 -1.95 -9.71 4.59
CA THR A 125 -2.58 -9.53 3.26
C THR A 125 -4.10 -9.70 3.26
N HIS A 126 -4.68 -10.19 4.37
CA HIS A 126 -6.13 -10.28 4.56
C HIS A 126 -6.63 -9.29 5.62
N ASN A 127 -7.94 -9.03 5.59
CA ASN A 127 -8.63 -8.11 6.49
C ASN A 127 -7.99 -6.71 6.57
N LEU A 128 -7.75 -6.09 5.42
CA LEU A 128 -7.12 -4.76 5.33
C LEU A 128 -7.87 -3.68 6.12
N LEU A 129 -9.21 -3.73 6.14
CA LEU A 129 -10.03 -2.83 6.96
C LEU A 129 -9.82 -3.07 8.46
N GLY A 130 -9.74 -4.33 8.88
CA GLY A 130 -9.44 -4.68 10.27
C GLY A 130 -8.07 -4.16 10.68
N ALA A 131 -7.05 -4.35 9.84
CA ALA A 131 -5.70 -3.84 10.09
C ALA A 131 -5.69 -2.31 10.27
N LEU A 132 -6.38 -1.56 9.42
CA LEU A 132 -6.50 -0.12 9.53
C LEU A 132 -7.19 0.30 10.84
N LYS A 133 -8.34 -0.30 11.16
CA LYS A 133 -9.09 0.00 12.39
C LYS A 133 -8.27 -0.31 13.65
N THR A 134 -7.60 -1.46 13.67
CA THR A 134 -6.73 -1.84 14.80
C THR A 134 -5.56 -0.87 14.92
N SER A 135 -4.91 -0.50 13.81
CA SER A 135 -3.82 0.48 13.82
C SER A 135 -4.28 1.84 14.36
N MET A 136 -5.43 2.32 13.91
CA MET A 136 -6.02 3.58 14.40
C MET A 136 -6.28 3.51 15.91
N ALA A 137 -6.90 2.42 16.39
CA ALA A 137 -7.15 2.21 17.81
C ALA A 137 -5.86 2.17 18.64
N THR A 138 -4.81 1.49 18.16
CA THR A 138 -3.51 1.42 18.83
C THR A 138 -2.82 2.78 18.90
N LEU A 139 -2.97 3.61 17.87
CA LEU A 139 -2.41 4.96 17.82
C LEU A 139 -3.28 6.01 18.55
N GLY A 140 -4.46 5.63 19.04
CA GLY A 140 -5.41 6.55 19.67
C GLY A 140 -6.11 7.50 18.70
N ALA A 141 -6.13 7.18 17.40
CA ALA A 141 -6.80 7.98 16.37
C ALA A 141 -8.25 7.52 16.14
N LYS A 142 -9.20 8.46 16.22
CA LYS A 142 -10.65 8.19 16.03
C LYS A 142 -11.05 8.16 14.57
N ASP A 143 -10.35 8.90 13.73
CA ASP A 143 -10.59 8.99 12.29
C ASP A 143 -9.26 9.09 11.50
N LEU A 144 -9.37 9.11 10.17
CA LEU A 144 -8.18 9.19 9.31
C LEU A 144 -7.44 10.52 9.46
N LYS A 145 -8.12 11.61 9.84
CA LYS A 145 -7.48 12.93 10.02
C LYS A 145 -6.61 12.94 11.26
N GLU A 146 -7.12 12.42 12.37
CA GLU A 146 -6.31 12.23 13.57
C GLU A 146 -5.13 11.28 13.30
N MET A 147 -5.35 10.21 12.52
CA MET A 147 -4.26 9.29 12.14
C MET A 147 -3.17 9.98 11.29
N GLN A 148 -3.51 10.98 10.47
CA GLN A 148 -2.55 11.78 9.69
C GLN A 148 -1.69 12.71 10.57
N GLN A 149 -2.00 12.87 11.87
CA GLN A 149 -1.24 13.70 12.82
C GLN A 149 -0.31 12.88 13.72
N VAL A 150 -0.26 11.56 13.56
CA VAL A 150 0.61 10.69 14.38
C VAL A 150 2.07 10.88 13.98
N GLU A 151 2.96 10.66 14.94
CA GLU A 151 4.40 10.65 14.65
C GLU A 151 4.77 9.44 13.79
N VAL A 152 5.51 9.68 12.71
CA VAL A 152 6.04 8.64 11.82
C VAL A 152 7.56 8.62 11.93
N VAL A 153 8.10 7.47 12.32
CA VAL A 153 9.55 7.27 12.49
C VAL A 153 10.06 6.26 11.47
N ILE A 154 11.24 6.54 10.90
CA ILE A 154 11.95 5.60 10.02
C ILE A 154 12.88 4.75 10.89
N ALA A 155 12.57 3.45 10.99
CA ALA A 155 13.38 2.47 11.70
C ALA A 155 13.83 1.37 10.72
N PRO A 156 15.05 1.44 10.16
CA PRO A 156 15.52 0.47 9.16
C PRO A 156 15.52 -0.99 9.64
N SER A 157 15.74 -1.22 10.94
CA SER A 157 15.77 -2.55 11.55
C SER A 157 14.38 -3.17 11.78
N LEU A 158 13.30 -2.40 11.68
CA LEU A 158 11.94 -2.80 12.09
C LEU A 158 11.45 -4.08 11.41
N LEU A 159 11.88 -4.33 10.17
CA LEU A 159 11.51 -5.53 9.41
C LEU A 159 12.22 -6.81 9.91
N THR A 160 13.27 -6.66 10.71
CA THR A 160 14.15 -7.77 11.10
C THR A 160 14.24 -7.98 12.61
N GLU A 161 14.00 -6.93 13.39
CA GLU A 161 14.08 -6.95 14.84
C GLU A 161 13.07 -7.92 15.46
N GLY A 162 13.57 -8.87 16.26
CA GLY A 162 12.73 -9.89 16.92
C GLY A 162 12.09 -10.93 15.98
N LYS A 163 12.45 -10.99 14.69
CA LYS A 163 11.82 -11.87 13.68
C LYS A 163 12.56 -13.17 13.38
N VAL A 164 13.51 -13.58 14.21
CA VAL A 164 14.37 -14.76 13.97
C VAL A 164 13.56 -16.04 13.75
N TYR A 165 12.59 -16.33 14.63
CA TYR A 165 11.77 -17.54 14.51
C TYR A 165 10.82 -17.50 13.30
N GLN A 166 10.20 -16.36 13.02
CA GLN A 166 9.32 -16.20 11.85
C GLN A 166 10.06 -16.48 10.54
N LYS A 167 11.30 -15.97 10.41
CA LYS A 167 12.15 -16.21 9.23
C LYS A 167 12.63 -17.65 9.15
N ALA A 168 13.07 -18.24 10.27
CA ALA A 168 13.59 -19.61 10.29
C ALA A 168 12.53 -20.65 9.92
N GLN A 169 11.26 -20.36 10.21
CA GLN A 169 10.15 -21.29 10.01
C GLN A 169 9.26 -20.94 8.82
N GLN A 170 9.51 -19.84 8.10
CA GLN A 170 8.67 -19.38 6.99
C GLN A 170 7.20 -19.15 7.42
N LEU A 171 7.02 -18.38 8.50
CA LEU A 171 5.71 -18.10 9.12
C LEU A 171 5.44 -16.59 9.24
N GLY A 172 4.17 -16.19 9.26
CA GLY A 172 3.74 -14.81 9.45
C GLY A 172 4.30 -13.84 8.42
N MET A 173 4.94 -12.77 8.88
CA MET A 173 5.57 -11.77 8.00
C MET A 173 6.95 -12.18 7.49
N GLY A 174 7.48 -13.31 7.96
CA GLY A 174 8.71 -13.93 7.49
C GLY A 174 8.45 -15.04 6.50
N LYS A 175 7.40 -14.89 5.67
CA LYS A 175 6.89 -15.76 4.60
C LYS A 175 7.73 -16.98 4.27
#